data_AF-A0A7Y8A382-F1
#
_entry.id   AF-A0A7Y8A382-F1
#
_cell.length_a   1.000
_cell.length_b   1.000
_cell.length_c   1.000
_cell.angle_alpha   90.00
_cell.angle_beta   90.00
_cell.angle_gamma   90.00
#
_symmetry.space_group_name_H-M   'P 1'
#
loop_
_entity.id
_entity.type
_entity.pdbx_description
1 polymer ?
#
loop_
_entity_poly.entity_id
_entity_poly.type
_entity_poly.pdbx_seq_one_letter_code
_entity_poly.pdbx_strand_id
1 'polypeptide(L)'
;MTRAAINILGATGATYDFVTQGSTVVASDRIAVGTYQITGCLGMVPFPPVDEGWGYTVNQVDSRADVETEFADGVLTVTVTKDGQPYDLKHMITLHILVPDSPPMTMRGVEVLPAPATES
;
A
#
# COMPACT_ATOMS: atom_id res chain seq x y z
N MET A 1 6.94 -11.61 2.36
CA MET A 1 6.38 -10.25 2.16
C MET A 1 5.63 -10.27 0.85
N THR A 2 4.49 -9.61 0.79
CA THR A 2 3.64 -9.57 -0.42
C THR A 2 3.39 -8.13 -0.84
N ARG A 3 2.92 -7.98 -2.08
CA ARG A 3 2.64 -6.67 -2.69
C ARG A 3 1.29 -6.15 -2.21
N ALA A 4 1.22 -4.85 -1.98
CA ALA A 4 0.00 -4.12 -1.73
C ALA A 4 0.00 -2.79 -2.49
N ALA A 5 -1.19 -2.26 -2.73
CA ALA A 5 -1.39 -0.95 -3.32
C ALA A 5 -2.24 -0.10 -2.37
N ILE A 6 -1.78 1.12 -2.09
CA ILE A 6 -2.50 2.09 -1.28
C ILE A 6 -2.75 3.35 -2.11
N ASN A 7 -4.01 3.81 -2.14
CA ASN A 7 -4.42 5.05 -2.76
C ASN A 7 -4.58 6.12 -1.68
N ILE A 8 -3.89 7.25 -1.85
CA ILE A 8 -3.85 8.34 -0.87
C ILE A 8 -4.43 9.60 -1.51
N LEU A 9 -5.36 10.25 -0.80
CA LEU A 9 -5.90 11.55 -1.21
C LEU A 9 -4.89 12.66 -0.93
N GLY A 10 -4.60 13.48 -1.93
CA GLY A 10 -3.59 14.54 -1.78
C GLY A 10 -3.96 15.62 -0.77
N ALA A 11 -5.21 16.08 -0.77
CA ALA A 11 -5.63 17.17 0.09
C ALA A 11 -5.55 16.85 1.60
N THR A 12 -5.67 15.58 1.98
CA THR A 12 -5.78 15.17 3.39
C THR A 12 -4.73 14.16 3.81
N GLY A 13 -4.08 13.47 2.87
CA GLY A 13 -3.24 12.30 3.14
C GLY A 13 -4.02 11.07 3.57
N ALA A 14 -5.36 11.12 3.58
CA ALA A 14 -6.18 9.99 4.01
C ALA A 14 -6.11 8.85 3.00
N THR A 15 -6.12 7.62 3.52
CA THR A 15 -6.24 6.41 2.70
C THR A 15 -7.62 6.38 2.04
N TYR A 16 -7.65 6.43 0.71
CA TYR A 16 -8.87 6.29 -0.07
C TYR A 16 -9.24 4.81 -0.27
N ASP A 17 -8.24 4.00 -0.62
CA ASP A 17 -8.40 2.58 -0.88
C ASP A 17 -7.09 1.85 -0.59
N PHE A 18 -7.18 0.59 -0.16
CA PHE A 18 -6.04 -0.25 0.17
C PHE A 18 -6.32 -1.69 -0.23
N VAL A 19 -5.50 -2.22 -1.14
CA VAL A 19 -5.59 -3.58 -1.66
C VAL A 19 -4.34 -4.35 -1.25
N THR A 20 -4.53 -5.48 -0.58
CA THR A 20 -3.42 -6.32 -0.11
C THR A 20 -3.76 -7.80 -0.12
N GLN A 21 -2.74 -8.64 -0.31
CA GLN A 21 -2.78 -10.08 -0.06
C GLN A 21 -2.17 -10.44 1.32
N GLY A 22 -1.64 -9.44 2.02
CA GLY A 22 -0.98 -9.59 3.30
C GLY A 22 -1.91 -9.38 4.49
N SER A 23 -1.38 -9.55 5.69
CA SER A 23 -2.09 -9.28 6.93
C SER A 23 -1.39 -8.15 7.68
N THR A 24 -1.72 -6.91 7.33
CA THR A 24 -1.30 -5.74 8.09
C THR A 24 -2.31 -4.62 7.94
N VAL A 25 -2.25 -3.66 8.85
CA VAL A 25 -2.94 -2.38 8.72
C VAL A 25 -1.89 -1.37 8.23
N VAL A 26 -2.17 -0.74 7.09
CA VAL A 26 -1.38 0.38 6.58
C VAL A 26 -2.18 1.66 6.84
N ALA A 27 -1.53 2.67 7.40
CA ALA A 27 -2.12 3.98 7.63
C ALA A 27 -1.33 5.04 6.86
N SER A 28 -2.01 6.10 6.44
CA SER A 28 -1.41 7.25 5.78
C SER A 28 -1.90 8.56 6.39
N ASP A 29 -0.98 9.50 6.58
CA ASP A 29 -1.25 10.82 7.14
C ASP A 29 -0.49 11.90 6.37
N ARG A 30 -1.10 13.09 6.22
CA ARG A 30 -0.43 14.28 5.68
C ARG A 30 0.17 15.09 6.82
N ILE A 31 1.50 15.20 6.85
CA ILE A 31 2.23 15.93 7.90
C ILE A 31 2.57 17.36 7.48
N ALA A 32 2.68 17.63 6.18
CA ALA A 32 2.92 18.94 5.62
C ALA A 32 2.36 19.03 4.19
N VAL A 33 2.36 20.23 3.60
CA VAL A 33 2.00 20.42 2.18
C VAL A 33 2.94 19.56 1.34
N GLY A 34 2.37 18.66 0.54
CA GLY A 34 3.12 17.73 -0.29
C GLY A 34 3.90 16.67 0.48
N THR A 35 3.70 16.48 1.79
CA THR A 35 4.42 15.45 2.55
C THR A 35 3.46 14.50 3.23
N TYR A 36 3.53 13.23 2.85
CA TYR A 36 2.71 12.15 3.37
C TYR A 36 3.59 11.12 4.06
N GLN A 37 3.13 10.59 5.20
CA GLN A 37 3.77 9.49 5.89
C GLN A 37 2.87 8.27 5.84
N ILE A 38 3.47 7.13 5.51
CA ILE A 38 2.82 5.84 5.44
C ILE A 38 3.49 4.91 6.44
N THR A 39 2.67 4.33 7.32
CA THR A 39 3.11 3.43 8.40
C THR A 39 2.49 2.05 8.26
N GLY A 40 3.13 1.03 8.83
CA GLY A 40 2.67 -0.36 8.74
C GLY A 40 3.05 -1.08 7.44
N CYS A 41 3.90 -0.47 6.61
CA CYS A 41 4.48 -1.06 5.40
C CYS A 41 5.96 -1.41 5.60
N LEU A 42 6.51 -2.21 4.69
CA LEU A 42 7.92 -2.62 4.64
C LEU A 42 8.70 -1.82 3.59
N GLY A 43 8.22 -0.62 3.25
CA GLY A 43 8.77 0.23 2.21
C GLY A 43 8.13 -0.01 0.83
N MET A 44 8.66 0.68 -0.17
CA MET A 44 8.24 0.53 -1.57
C MET A 44 8.64 -0.85 -2.11
N VAL A 45 7.88 -1.37 -3.09
CA VAL A 45 8.25 -2.61 -3.78
C VAL A 45 9.65 -2.44 -4.41
N PRO A 46 10.64 -3.25 -4.00
CA PRO A 46 12.00 -3.10 -4.44
C PRO A 46 12.16 -3.56 -5.88
N PHE A 47 13.11 -2.91 -6.52
CA PHE A 47 13.57 -3.11 -7.87
C PHE A 47 14.37 -4.45 -7.99
N PRO A 48 13.99 -5.51 -8.77
CA PRO A 48 14.81 -5.97 -9.93
C PRO A 48 14.07 -6.70 -11.09
N PRO A 49 14.62 -6.70 -12.35
CA PRO A 49 15.88 -6.07 -12.78
C PRO A 49 15.67 -4.64 -13.28
N VAL A 50 16.56 -3.72 -12.91
CA VAL A 50 16.75 -2.32 -13.39
C VAL A 50 15.52 -1.38 -13.59
N ASP A 51 14.54 -1.87 -14.36
CA ASP A 51 13.76 -1.14 -15.34
C ASP A 51 12.23 -1.48 -15.40
N GLU A 52 11.71 -2.38 -14.57
CA GLU A 52 10.27 -2.72 -14.40
C GLU A 52 9.64 -2.38 -13.02
N GLY A 53 10.02 -1.26 -12.40
CA GLY A 53 9.53 -0.86 -11.08
C GLY A 53 8.08 -0.37 -11.10
N TRP A 54 7.18 -1.06 -10.39
CA TRP A 54 5.87 -0.50 -10.03
C TRP A 54 6.11 0.40 -8.83
N GLY A 55 6.36 1.68 -9.09
CA GLY A 55 6.58 2.71 -8.07
C GLY A 55 5.25 3.31 -7.62
N TYR A 56 5.07 4.57 -7.95
CA TYR A 56 3.83 5.30 -7.71
C TYR A 56 3.13 5.67 -9.01
N THR A 57 1.84 5.97 -8.93
CA THR A 57 1.07 6.55 -10.03
C THR A 57 0.33 7.77 -9.52
N VAL A 58 0.51 8.91 -10.17
CA VAL A 58 -0.24 10.13 -9.87
C VAL A 58 -1.36 10.31 -10.89
N ASN A 59 -2.47 10.91 -10.47
CA ASN A 59 -3.55 11.26 -11.39
C ASN A 59 -3.05 12.25 -12.48
N GLN A 60 -3.63 12.22 -13.68
CA GLN A 60 -3.25 13.10 -14.79
C GLN A 60 -3.35 14.60 -14.43
N VAL A 61 -4.30 14.98 -13.56
CA VAL A 61 -4.43 16.35 -13.04
C VAL A 61 -3.15 16.82 -12.34
N ASP A 62 -2.40 15.89 -11.76
CA ASP A 62 -1.17 16.12 -10.99
C ASP A 62 0.08 15.65 -11.76
N SER A 63 -0.02 15.38 -13.07
CA SER A 63 1.07 14.83 -13.92
C SER A 63 2.38 15.63 -13.97
N ARG A 64 2.37 16.89 -13.49
CA ARG A 64 3.58 17.75 -13.42
C ARG A 64 4.21 17.78 -12.03
N ALA A 65 3.71 16.96 -11.10
CA ALA A 65 4.30 16.85 -9.78
C ALA A 65 5.45 15.83 -9.81
N ASP A 66 6.57 16.22 -9.22
CA ASP A 66 7.68 15.35 -8.90
C ASP A 66 7.41 14.69 -7.55
N VAL A 67 7.67 13.38 -7.46
CA VAL A 67 7.48 12.61 -6.23
C VAL A 67 8.78 11.95 -5.83
N GLU A 68 9.18 12.18 -4.59
CA GLU A 68 10.32 11.55 -3.94
C GLU A 68 9.81 10.65 -2.82
N THR A 69 10.46 9.50 -2.62
CA THR A 69 10.10 8.53 -1.60
C THR A 69 11.30 8.12 -0.78
N GLU A 70 11.17 8.17 0.54
CA GLU A 70 12.20 7.74 1.49
C GLU A 70 11.59 6.77 2.49
N PHE A 71 12.24 5.63 2.71
CA PHE A 71 11.83 4.67 3.74
C PHE A 71 12.89 4.59 4.84
N ALA A 72 12.54 5.04 6.04
CA ALA A 72 13.41 5.04 7.20
C ALA A 72 12.59 4.68 8.45
N ASP A 73 13.18 3.89 9.36
CA ASP A 73 12.59 3.55 10.67
C ASP A 73 11.15 3.02 10.63
N GLY A 74 10.78 2.30 9.55
CA GLY A 74 9.44 1.75 9.37
C GLY A 74 8.38 2.74 8.86
N VAL A 75 8.80 3.94 8.47
CA VAL A 75 7.94 4.99 7.92
C VAL A 75 8.36 5.26 6.47
N LEU A 76 7.41 5.17 5.55
CA LEU A 76 7.58 5.60 4.17
C LEU A 76 7.11 7.05 4.05
N THR A 77 8.05 7.95 3.84
CA THR A 77 7.78 9.37 3.59
C THR A 77 7.70 9.60 2.09
N VAL A 78 6.64 10.27 1.64
CA VAL A 78 6.41 10.65 0.26
C VAL A 78 6.36 12.16 0.18
N THR A 79 7.32 12.74 -0.54
CA THR A 79 7.44 14.18 -0.74
C THR A 79 7.07 14.50 -2.18
N VAL A 80 6.14 15.43 -2.34
CA VAL A 80 5.60 15.85 -3.63
C VAL A 80 5.91 17.32 -3.81
N THR A 81 6.60 17.61 -4.91
CA THR A 81 6.96 18.97 -5.31
C THR A 81 6.46 19.26 -6.71
N LYS A 82 6.29 20.54 -7.02
CA LYS A 82 5.99 21.02 -8.36
C LYS A 82 6.74 22.31 -8.57
N ASP A 83 7.51 22.38 -9.66
CA ASP A 83 8.36 23.54 -9.95
C ASP A 83 9.31 23.89 -8.77
N GLY A 84 9.77 22.85 -8.05
CA GLY A 84 10.66 22.98 -6.87
C GLY A 84 9.98 23.47 -5.59
N GLN A 85 8.66 23.60 -5.56
CA GLN A 85 7.89 23.99 -4.37
C GLN A 85 7.05 22.82 -3.85
N PRO A 86 6.81 22.70 -2.52
CA PRO A 86 5.90 21.70 -1.97
C PRO A 86 4.51 21.80 -2.61
N TYR A 87 3.96 20.65 -3.03
CA TYR A 87 2.71 20.60 -3.78
C TYR A 87 1.78 19.52 -3.23
N ASP A 88 0.61 19.93 -2.75
CA ASP A 88 -0.46 18.98 -2.47
C ASP A 88 -1.07 18.48 -3.78
N LEU A 89 -1.19 17.16 -3.89
CA LEU A 89 -1.88 16.56 -5.02
C LEU A 89 -3.35 16.99 -4.98
N LYS A 90 -3.91 17.35 -6.12
CA LYS A 90 -5.32 17.74 -6.20
C LYS A 90 -6.25 16.54 -6.15
N HIS A 91 -5.74 15.36 -6.53
CA HIS A 91 -6.53 14.15 -6.53
C HIS A 91 -5.93 13.07 -5.65
N MET A 92 -5.21 12.12 -6.23
CA MET A 92 -4.68 10.98 -5.50
C MET A 92 -3.36 10.49 -6.09
N ILE A 93 -2.61 9.77 -5.25
CA ILE A 93 -1.45 8.97 -5.62
C ILE A 93 -1.68 7.52 -5.21
N THR A 94 -1.36 6.59 -6.10
CA THR A 94 -1.29 5.16 -5.84
C THR A 94 0.15 4.79 -5.54
N LEU A 95 0.42 4.19 -4.39
CA LEU A 95 1.74 3.67 -4.02
C LEU A 95 1.73 2.15 -4.03
N HIS A 96 2.73 1.54 -4.65
CA HIS A 96 2.97 0.10 -4.55
C HIS A 96 3.99 -0.17 -3.44
N ILE A 97 3.53 -0.80 -2.38
CA ILE A 97 4.28 -1.05 -1.15
C ILE A 97 4.38 -2.54 -0.85
N LEU A 98 5.33 -2.89 0.01
CA LEU A 98 5.43 -4.23 0.59
C LEU A 98 4.75 -4.28 1.95
N VAL A 99 4.13 -5.41 2.24
CA VAL A 99 3.56 -5.71 3.55
C VAL A 99 3.92 -7.15 3.98
N PRO A 100 3.82 -7.47 5.29
CA PRO A 100 3.94 -8.85 5.77
C PRO A 100 2.94 -9.79 5.08
N ASP A 101 3.33 -11.04 4.85
CA ASP A 101 2.42 -12.06 4.32
C ASP A 101 1.30 -12.35 5.32
N SER A 102 0.13 -12.74 4.80
CA SER A 102 -0.90 -13.32 5.65
C SER A 102 -0.43 -14.65 6.22
N PRO A 103 -0.69 -14.95 7.51
CA PRO A 103 -0.41 -16.27 8.05
C PRO A 103 -1.18 -17.32 7.25
N PRO A 104 -0.58 -18.51 7.01
CA PRO A 104 -1.25 -19.57 6.27
C PRO A 104 -2.54 -19.94 7.00
N MET A 105 -3.68 -19.84 6.30
CA MET A 105 -4.96 -20.29 6.84
C MET A 105 -4.86 -21.77 7.14
N THR A 106 -4.90 -22.13 8.42
CA THR A 106 -5.06 -23.53 8.81
C THR A 106 -6.49 -23.92 8.47
N MET A 107 -6.69 -24.67 7.38
CA MET A 107 -7.98 -25.33 7.15
C MET A 107 -8.25 -26.22 8.37
N ARG A 108 -9.24 -25.87 9.19
CA ARG A 108 -9.80 -26.85 10.13
C ARG A 108 -10.37 -27.96 9.26
N GLY A 109 -9.85 -29.17 9.45
CA GLY A 109 -10.24 -30.34 8.69
C GLY A 109 -11.76 -30.42 8.61
N VAL A 110 -12.27 -30.67 7.41
CA VAL A 110 -13.68 -31.04 7.20
C VAL A 110 -13.97 -32.18 8.16
N GLU A 111 -14.80 -31.94 9.17
CA GLU A 111 -15.32 -33.00 10.01
C GLU A 111 -16.23 -33.86 9.11
N VAL A 112 -15.68 -34.99 8.66
CA VAL A 112 -16.44 -35.98 7.91
C VAL A 112 -17.46 -36.57 8.88
N LEU A 113 -18.70 -36.08 8.82
CA LEU A 113 -19.84 -36.68 9.50
C LEU A 113 -19.93 -38.16 9.08
N PRO A 114 -19.95 -39.11 10.03
CA PRO A 114 -20.13 -40.52 9.69
C PRO A 114 -21.49 -40.72 9.02
N ALA A 115 -21.52 -41.54 7.98
CA ALA A 115 -22.76 -41.90 7.28
C ALA A 115 -23.77 -42.52 8.25
N PRO A 116 -25.07 -42.23 8.12
CA PRO A 116 -26.08 -42.84 8.97
C PRO A 116 -26.05 -44.36 8.82
N ALA A 117 -26.03 -45.07 9.95
CA ALA A 117 -26.09 -46.51 9.97
C ALA A 117 -27.42 -46.97 9.36
N THR A 118 -27.35 -47.77 8.30
CA THR A 118 -28.52 -48.45 7.75
C THR A 118 -28.90 -49.58 8.71
N GLU A 119 -29.93 -49.36 9.53
CA GLU A 119 -30.58 -50.46 10.26
C GLU A 119 -31.25 -51.42 9.25
N SER A 120 -31.10 -52.73 9.51
CA SER A 120 -31.56 -53.84 8.68
C SER A 120 -32.99 -54.26 8.98
#